data_AF-A0A0B4FP50-F1
#
_entry.id   AF-A0A0B4FP50-F1
#
_cell.length_a   1.000
_cell.length_b   1.000
_cell.length_c   1.000
_cell.angle_alpha   90.00
_cell.angle_beta   90.00
_cell.angle_gamma   90.00
#
_symmetry.space_group_name_H-M   'P 1'
#
loop_
_entity.id
_entity.type
_entity.pdbx_description
1 polymer ?
#
loop_
_entity_poly.entity_id
_entity_poly.type
_entity_poly.pdbx_seq_one_letter_code
_entity_poly.pdbx_strand_id
1 'polypeptide(L)'
;MNALLHGIEGNFLQGDTLSEFGKQFSHFDIILSNPPFGTKKGGERATRDDLVYATSNKQLNFLEVIYRSLNVTGKARAAVVVPDNVLFEGGVGKEIRQDLLNKCNVHTILRLPTGIFYSQGVKTNVLFFTRGTSDTNNTKEIWYYDLRTNMPSFGKTSPLSKEHFEEFERSFEKREEKETLERWTLVSMEEIVKKEYSLDLGLIKDESVIDSENYRILL
;
A
#
# COMPACT_ATOMS: atom_id res chain seq x y z
N MET A 1 5.61 14.61 -22.95
CA MET A 1 4.81 15.85 -23.15
C MET A 1 4.38 16.48 -21.84
N ASN A 2 3.77 15.76 -20.88
CA ASN A 2 3.34 16.36 -19.59
C ASN A 2 4.46 17.11 -18.85
N ALA A 3 5.59 16.45 -18.60
CA ALA A 3 6.75 17.08 -17.92
C ALA A 3 7.25 18.32 -18.66
N LEU A 4 7.39 18.24 -19.99
CA LEU A 4 7.79 19.35 -20.84
C LEU A 4 6.86 20.57 -20.70
N LEU A 5 5.54 20.35 -20.70
CA LEU A 5 4.55 21.43 -20.54
C LEU A 5 4.58 22.08 -19.16
N HIS A 6 5.05 21.35 -18.15
CA HIS A 6 5.24 21.86 -16.79
C HIS A 6 6.67 22.36 -16.53
N GLY A 7 7.55 22.40 -17.54
CA GLY A 7 8.94 22.84 -17.39
C GLY A 7 9.78 21.92 -16.50
N ILE A 8 9.41 20.65 -16.38
CA ILE A 8 10.11 19.64 -15.58
C ILE A 8 11.07 18.88 -16.49
N GLU A 9 12.37 19.05 -16.24
CA GLU A 9 13.43 18.25 -16.85
C GLU A 9 13.74 17.02 -15.99
N GLY A 10 14.08 15.90 -16.64
CA GLY A 10 14.38 14.66 -15.94
C GLY A 10 14.58 13.47 -16.88
N ASN A 11 15.02 12.35 -16.30
CA ASN A 11 15.24 11.10 -17.03
C ASN A 11 13.92 10.33 -17.18
N PHE A 12 13.25 10.52 -18.32
CA PHE A 12 12.06 9.77 -18.69
C PHE A 12 12.44 8.60 -19.59
N LEU A 13 12.51 7.41 -19.01
CA LEU A 13 12.96 6.21 -19.70
C LEU A 13 11.76 5.35 -20.13
N GLN A 14 11.77 4.88 -21.37
CA GLN A 14 10.80 3.92 -21.88
C GLN A 14 11.36 2.51 -21.75
N GLY A 15 10.74 1.68 -20.92
CA GLY A 15 11.06 0.26 -20.82
C GLY A 15 10.23 -0.47 -19.77
N ASP A 16 10.39 -1.79 -19.69
CA ASP A 16 9.66 -2.63 -18.74
C ASP A 16 10.42 -2.77 -17.42
N THR A 17 9.80 -2.31 -16.33
CA THR A 17 10.35 -2.36 -14.97
C THR A 17 10.52 -3.78 -14.45
N LEU A 18 9.74 -4.74 -14.94
CA LEU A 18 9.81 -6.15 -14.55
C LEU A 18 10.77 -6.97 -15.44
N SER A 19 11.46 -6.32 -16.38
CA SER A 19 12.51 -6.91 -17.22
C SER A 19 13.91 -6.53 -16.78
N GLU A 20 14.94 -7.08 -17.43
CA GLU A 20 16.35 -6.69 -17.27
C GLU A 20 16.56 -5.17 -17.35
N PHE A 21 15.79 -4.46 -18.18
CA PHE A 21 15.82 -3.01 -18.25
C PHE A 21 15.58 -2.35 -16.89
N GLY A 22 14.65 -2.89 -16.09
CA GLY A 22 14.31 -2.36 -14.78
C GLY A 22 15.40 -2.50 -13.73
N LYS A 23 16.47 -3.27 -13.98
CA LYS A 23 17.60 -3.41 -13.03
C LYS A 23 18.38 -2.11 -12.83
N GLN A 24 18.32 -1.19 -13.79
CA GLN A 24 18.97 0.11 -13.66
C GLN A 24 18.33 0.99 -12.58
N PHE A 25 17.07 0.73 -12.22
CA PHE A 25 16.34 1.48 -11.21
C PHE A 25 16.77 1.03 -9.81
N SER A 26 17.68 1.78 -9.20
CA SER A 26 18.19 1.54 -7.86
C SER A 26 18.63 2.85 -7.21
N HIS A 27 18.85 2.84 -5.89
CA HIS A 27 19.43 3.94 -5.13
C HIS A 27 18.61 5.25 -5.13
N PHE A 28 17.29 5.15 -4.96
CA PHE A 28 16.41 6.31 -4.82
C PHE A 28 16.20 6.70 -3.35
N ASP A 29 16.12 8.00 -3.08
CA ASP A 29 15.72 8.52 -1.76
C ASP A 29 14.20 8.62 -1.61
N ILE A 30 13.47 8.82 -2.70
CA ILE A 30 12.01 8.96 -2.68
C ILE A 30 11.43 8.19 -3.87
N ILE A 31 10.44 7.33 -3.59
CA ILE A 31 9.63 6.69 -4.63
C ILE A 31 8.16 6.97 -4.38
N LEU A 32 7.48 7.57 -5.35
CA LEU A 32 6.02 7.73 -5.37
C LEU A 32 5.50 6.94 -6.55
N SER A 33 4.62 5.96 -6.32
CA SER A 33 4.16 5.10 -7.41
C SER A 33 2.72 4.63 -7.23
N ASN A 34 2.00 4.56 -8.34
CA ASN A 34 0.74 3.84 -8.47
C ASN A 34 0.92 2.78 -9.57
N PRO A 35 1.52 1.61 -9.24
CA PRO A 35 1.75 0.55 -10.20
C PRO A 35 0.45 0.04 -10.82
N PRO A 36 0.47 -0.51 -12.05
CA PRO A 36 -0.74 -1.00 -12.71
C PRO A 36 -1.43 -2.12 -11.93
N PHE A 37 -2.77 -2.12 -11.93
CA PHE A 37 -3.58 -3.16 -11.29
C PHE A 37 -4.12 -4.19 -12.30
N GLY A 38 -4.28 -5.43 -11.85
CA GLY A 38 -4.95 -6.49 -12.61
C GLY A 38 -4.04 -7.28 -13.56
N THR A 39 -4.65 -8.12 -14.40
CA THR A 39 -3.97 -9.21 -15.10
C THR A 39 -3.88 -9.06 -16.62
N LYS A 40 -4.47 -8.03 -17.25
CA LYS A 40 -4.62 -8.01 -18.72
C LYS A 40 -3.40 -7.54 -19.52
N LYS A 41 -3.02 -8.45 -20.44
CA LYS A 41 -1.94 -8.53 -21.45
C LYS A 41 -0.50 -8.51 -20.93
N GLY A 42 0.22 -9.60 -21.24
CA GLY A 42 1.59 -9.89 -20.78
C GLY A 42 1.63 -10.59 -19.44
N GLY A 43 0.91 -11.72 -19.27
CA GLY A 43 1.00 -12.60 -18.08
C GLY A 43 2.36 -13.29 -17.91
N GLU A 44 3.41 -12.67 -18.43
CA GLU A 44 4.79 -13.07 -18.27
C GLU A 44 5.22 -12.69 -16.86
N ARG A 45 5.85 -13.65 -16.19
CA ARG A 45 6.54 -13.39 -14.93
C ARG A 45 7.57 -12.28 -15.16
N ALA A 46 7.95 -11.60 -14.08
CA ALA A 46 9.14 -10.75 -14.15
C ALA A 46 10.29 -11.56 -14.75
N THR A 47 10.93 -11.01 -15.79
CA THR A 47 12.04 -11.68 -16.49
C THR A 47 13.39 -11.31 -15.90
N ARG A 48 13.42 -10.31 -15.01
CA ARG A 48 14.59 -9.97 -14.19
C ARG A 48 14.85 -11.00 -13.10
N ASP A 49 16.13 -11.29 -12.85
CA ASP A 49 16.59 -12.31 -11.91
C ASP A 49 16.98 -11.80 -10.51
N ASP A 50 16.86 -10.50 -10.27
CA ASP A 50 17.24 -9.82 -9.02
C ASP A 50 16.05 -9.58 -8.06
N LEU A 51 14.90 -10.19 -8.35
CA LEU A 51 13.79 -10.33 -7.42
C LEU A 51 14.00 -11.56 -6.56
N VAL A 52 13.79 -11.42 -5.24
CA VAL A 52 14.00 -12.51 -4.29
C VAL A 52 12.86 -13.52 -4.40
N TYR A 53 11.64 -13.03 -4.62
CA TYR A 53 10.43 -13.85 -4.57
C TYR A 53 9.79 -13.95 -5.95
N ALA A 54 9.83 -15.13 -6.56
CA ALA A 54 9.22 -15.33 -7.87
C ALA A 54 7.69 -15.43 -7.77
N THR A 55 6.97 -14.49 -8.38
CA THR A 55 5.49 -14.52 -8.45
C THR A 55 4.95 -14.06 -9.80
N SER A 56 3.77 -14.57 -10.17
CA SER A 56 2.99 -14.06 -11.31
C SER A 56 2.15 -12.83 -10.95
N ASN A 57 2.06 -12.48 -9.67
CA ASN A 57 1.38 -11.29 -9.21
C ASN A 57 2.24 -10.04 -9.48
N LYS A 58 1.83 -9.24 -10.46
CA LYS A 58 2.58 -8.05 -10.89
C LYS A 58 2.69 -7.01 -9.79
N GLN A 59 1.65 -6.82 -8.99
CA GLN A 59 1.63 -5.83 -7.93
C GLN A 59 2.65 -6.16 -6.83
N LEU A 60 2.79 -7.44 -6.50
CA LEU A 60 3.83 -7.92 -5.60
C LEU A 60 5.24 -7.76 -6.21
N ASN A 61 5.44 -8.10 -7.48
CA ASN A 61 6.72 -7.87 -8.16
C ASN A 61 7.11 -6.37 -8.16
N PHE A 62 6.17 -5.46 -8.41
CA PHE A 62 6.43 -4.01 -8.33
C PHE A 62 6.76 -3.56 -6.91
N LEU A 63 6.08 -4.09 -5.89
CA LEU A 63 6.39 -3.79 -4.49
C LEU A 63 7.83 -4.18 -4.14
N GLU A 64 8.26 -5.37 -4.57
CA GLU A 64 9.65 -5.82 -4.44
C GLU A 64 10.65 -4.90 -5.11
N VAL A 65 10.38 -4.46 -6.35
CA VAL A 65 11.22 -3.47 -7.03
C VAL A 65 11.32 -2.20 -6.18
N ILE A 66 10.20 -1.68 -5.71
CA ILE A 66 10.16 -0.38 -5.01
C ILE A 66 11.01 -0.40 -3.74
N TYR A 67 10.79 -1.33 -2.80
CA TYR A 67 11.50 -1.27 -1.52
C TYR A 67 12.99 -1.61 -1.66
N ARG A 68 13.37 -2.39 -2.68
CA ARG A 68 14.76 -2.73 -3.00
C ARG A 68 15.50 -1.59 -3.68
N SER A 69 14.80 -0.80 -4.48
CA SER A 69 15.38 0.35 -5.16
C SER A 69 15.59 1.57 -4.25
N LEU A 70 15.11 1.53 -3.00
CA LEU A 70 15.39 2.58 -2.01
C LEU A 70 16.81 2.49 -1.45
N ASN A 71 17.44 3.65 -1.21
CA ASN A 71 18.72 3.75 -0.52
C ASN A 71 18.64 3.21 0.93
N VAL A 72 19.62 2.41 1.34
CA VAL A 72 19.70 1.82 2.69
C VAL A 72 20.30 2.84 3.68
N THR A 73 19.59 3.94 3.91
CA THR A 73 20.07 5.10 4.68
C THR A 73 19.28 5.36 5.96
N GLY A 74 18.16 4.66 6.18
CA GLY A 74 17.20 5.00 7.23
C GLY A 74 16.35 6.24 6.92
N LYS A 75 16.54 6.87 5.75
CA LYS A 75 15.87 8.12 5.35
C LYS A 75 15.11 8.00 4.03
N ALA A 76 15.53 7.09 3.15
CA ALA A 76 14.86 6.86 1.89
C ALA A 76 13.46 6.30 2.13
N ARG A 77 12.46 6.76 1.38
CA ARG A 77 11.06 6.48 1.67
C ARG A 77 10.21 6.31 0.42
N ALA A 78 9.08 5.63 0.56
CA ALA A 78 8.12 5.49 -0.51
C ALA A 78 6.68 5.65 -0.02
N ALA A 79 5.84 6.10 -0.95
CA ALA A 79 4.38 5.98 -0.85
C ALA A 79 3.87 5.24 -2.11
N VAL A 80 3.22 4.10 -1.89
CA VAL A 80 2.82 3.19 -2.99
C VAL A 80 1.34 2.88 -2.91
N VAL A 81 0.61 3.14 -3.99
CA VAL A 81 -0.78 2.72 -4.10
C VAL A 81 -0.82 1.24 -4.46
N VAL A 82 -1.52 0.44 -3.66
CA VAL A 82 -1.67 -1.01 -3.87
C VAL A 82 -3.13 -1.46 -3.74
N PRO A 83 -3.57 -2.47 -4.50
CA PRO A 83 -4.87 -3.11 -4.29
C PRO A 83 -4.86 -3.98 -3.03
N ASP A 84 -6.05 -4.25 -2.47
CA ASP A 84 -6.19 -5.04 -1.23
C ASP A 84 -5.51 -6.42 -1.31
N ASN A 85 -5.42 -7.07 -2.47
CA ASN A 85 -4.79 -8.41 -2.57
C ASN A 85 -3.32 -8.39 -2.13
N VAL A 86 -2.59 -7.28 -2.30
CA VAL A 86 -1.22 -7.15 -1.80
C VAL A 86 -1.18 -7.29 -0.27
N LEU A 87 -2.24 -6.88 0.44
CA LEU A 87 -2.31 -6.90 1.89
C LEU A 87 -2.57 -8.30 2.47
N PHE A 88 -3.28 -9.18 1.77
CA PHE A 88 -3.74 -10.46 2.33
C PHE A 88 -3.33 -11.71 1.54
N GLU A 89 -2.86 -11.60 0.29
CA GLU A 89 -2.52 -12.76 -0.54
C GLU A 89 -1.49 -13.66 0.17
N GLY A 90 -1.80 -14.96 0.30
CA GLY A 90 -0.95 -15.93 0.98
C GLY A 90 0.26 -16.39 0.16
N GLY A 91 0.94 -17.43 0.62
CA GLY A 91 2.11 -18.00 -0.06
C GLY A 91 3.21 -16.96 -0.26
N VAL A 92 3.66 -16.78 -1.49
CA VAL A 92 4.71 -15.79 -1.84
C VAL A 92 4.31 -14.36 -1.45
N GLY A 93 3.01 -14.01 -1.49
CA GLY A 93 2.55 -12.69 -1.02
C GLY A 93 2.82 -12.44 0.46
N LYS A 94 2.70 -13.48 1.30
CA LYS A 94 3.08 -13.41 2.71
C LYS A 94 4.58 -13.21 2.88
N GLU A 95 5.39 -13.94 2.12
CA GLU A 95 6.86 -13.83 2.17
C GLU A 95 7.34 -12.43 1.76
N ILE A 96 6.77 -11.84 0.71
CA ILE A 96 7.07 -10.47 0.28
C ILE A 96 6.66 -9.45 1.34
N ARG A 97 5.50 -9.62 1.99
CA ARG A 97 5.09 -8.75 3.11
C ARG A 97 6.06 -8.87 4.28
N GLN A 98 6.50 -10.07 4.63
CA GLN A 98 7.52 -10.27 5.67
C GLN A 98 8.83 -9.57 5.32
N ASP A 99 9.30 -9.69 4.08
CA ASP A 99 10.53 -9.03 3.62
C ASP A 99 10.41 -7.50 3.65
N LEU A 100 9.27 -6.95 3.18
CA LEU A 100 8.98 -5.52 3.28
C LEU A 100 9.03 -5.04 4.73
N LEU A 101 8.33 -5.72 5.66
CA LEU A 101 8.25 -5.33 7.07
C LEU A 101 9.60 -5.47 7.78
N ASN A 102 10.45 -6.38 7.31
CA ASN A 102 11.80 -6.57 7.82
C ASN A 102 12.76 -5.50 7.31
N LYS A 103 12.76 -5.19 6.01
CA LYS A 103 13.66 -4.22 5.36
C LYS A 103 13.23 -2.77 5.54
N CYS A 104 11.95 -2.53 5.71
CA CYS A 104 11.39 -1.19 5.81
C CYS A 104 10.66 -1.03 7.14
N ASN A 105 10.59 0.22 7.61
CA ASN A 105 9.60 0.64 8.59
C ASN A 105 8.34 1.06 7.82
N VAL A 106 7.39 0.13 7.68
CA VAL A 106 6.04 0.44 7.19
C VAL A 106 5.27 1.07 8.33
N HIS A 107 5.23 2.40 8.34
CA HIS A 107 4.70 3.14 9.49
C HIS A 107 3.23 3.51 9.31
N THR A 108 2.71 3.55 8.07
CA THR A 108 1.33 3.99 7.82
C THR A 108 0.69 3.31 6.62
N ILE A 109 -0.59 2.94 6.78
CA ILE A 109 -1.46 2.42 5.72
C ILE A 109 -2.73 3.26 5.66
N LEU A 110 -2.94 3.93 4.54
CA LEU A 110 -4.18 4.67 4.25
C LEU A 110 -5.11 3.78 3.44
N ARG A 111 -6.27 3.38 3.99
CA ARG A 111 -7.30 2.65 3.24
C ARG A 111 -8.13 3.66 2.47
N LEU A 112 -8.05 3.63 1.14
CA LEU A 112 -8.73 4.60 0.28
C LEU A 112 -10.22 4.24 0.10
N PRO A 113 -11.07 5.26 -0.18
CA PRO A 113 -12.47 5.05 -0.53
C PRO A 113 -12.65 4.20 -1.79
N THR A 114 -13.88 3.71 -1.98
CA THR A 114 -14.30 3.02 -3.19
C THR A 114 -14.82 4.00 -4.25
N GLY A 115 -14.84 3.58 -5.52
CA GLY A 115 -15.37 4.39 -6.63
C GLY A 115 -14.42 5.46 -7.17
N ILE A 116 -13.20 5.57 -6.63
CA ILE A 116 -12.21 6.58 -7.01
C ILE A 116 -11.28 6.16 -8.16
N PHE A 117 -11.29 4.87 -8.53
CA PHE A 117 -10.54 4.32 -9.67
C PHE A 117 -11.50 3.95 -10.82
N TYR A 118 -11.01 4.02 -12.06
CA TYR A 118 -11.78 3.63 -13.25
C TYR A 118 -12.31 2.19 -13.21
N SER A 119 -11.56 1.28 -12.58
CA SER A 119 -11.96 -0.10 -12.38
C SER A 119 -12.93 -0.22 -11.20
N GLN A 120 -14.21 -0.38 -11.51
CA GLN A 120 -15.27 -0.57 -10.51
C GLN A 120 -14.96 -1.75 -9.58
N GLY A 121 -15.19 -1.56 -8.28
CA GLY A 121 -15.00 -2.59 -7.24
C GLY A 121 -13.58 -2.78 -6.73
N VAL A 122 -12.57 -2.11 -7.31
CA VAL A 122 -11.19 -2.21 -6.80
C VAL A 122 -11.04 -1.38 -5.52
N LYS A 123 -10.71 -2.06 -4.42
CA LYS A 123 -10.31 -1.46 -3.15
C LYS A 123 -8.79 -1.28 -3.13
N THR A 124 -8.35 -0.10 -2.70
CA THR A 124 -6.94 0.31 -2.76
C THR A 124 -6.47 0.93 -1.45
N ASN A 125 -5.17 0.93 -1.25
CA ASN A 125 -4.50 1.46 -0.08
C ASN A 125 -3.26 2.22 -0.51
N VAL A 126 -2.76 3.13 0.33
CA VAL A 126 -1.43 3.71 0.20
C VAL A 126 -0.56 3.18 1.32
N LEU A 127 0.53 2.50 0.97
CA LEU A 127 1.56 2.08 1.91
C LEU A 127 2.62 3.17 2.00
N PHE A 128 2.88 3.66 3.22
CA PHE A 128 3.96 4.59 3.50
C PHE A 128 5.04 3.87 4.30
N PHE A 129 6.28 3.92 3.80
CA PHE A 129 7.39 3.24 4.45
C PHE A 129 8.74 3.91 4.21
N THR A 130 9.63 3.76 5.18
CA THR A 130 11.02 4.21 5.12
C THR A 130 11.93 2.98 5.07
N ARG A 131 12.92 2.98 4.18
CA ARG A 131 13.91 1.91 4.09
C ARG A 131 14.82 1.97 5.32
N GLY A 132 14.90 0.84 6.03
CA GLY A 132 15.77 0.67 7.19
C GLY A 132 17.25 0.76 6.86
N THR A 133 18.09 0.79 7.89
CA THR A 133 19.56 0.65 7.75
C THR A 133 20.01 -0.81 7.80
N SER A 134 19.08 -1.74 8.06
CA SER A 134 19.27 -3.19 8.09
C SER A 134 18.15 -3.87 7.31
N ASP A 135 18.29 -5.18 7.09
CA ASP A 135 17.28 -6.00 6.42
C ASP A 135 16.37 -6.76 7.38
N THR A 136 16.39 -6.40 8.66
CA THR A 136 15.66 -7.14 9.70
C THR A 136 15.01 -6.19 10.70
N ASN A 137 13.78 -6.54 11.10
CA ASN A 137 13.12 -5.98 12.27
C ASN A 137 12.99 -4.43 12.27
N ASN A 138 12.68 -3.83 11.10
CA ASN A 138 12.50 -2.39 10.98
C ASN A 138 11.08 -1.89 11.30
N THR A 139 10.02 -2.62 10.89
CA THR A 139 8.64 -2.28 11.29
C THR A 139 8.36 -2.76 12.72
N LYS A 140 7.67 -1.93 13.52
CA LYS A 140 7.30 -2.24 14.93
C LYS A 140 5.81 -2.17 15.18
N GLU A 141 5.21 -1.12 14.64
CA GLU A 141 3.81 -0.79 14.74
C GLU A 141 3.41 -0.06 13.46
N ILE A 142 2.16 -0.19 13.05
CA ILE A 142 1.64 0.42 11.83
C ILE A 142 0.39 1.20 12.18
N TRP A 143 0.37 2.47 11.81
CA TRP A 143 -0.85 3.26 11.84
C TRP A 143 -1.71 2.99 10.62
N TYR A 144 -2.98 2.66 10.84
CA TYR A 144 -3.98 2.60 9.79
C TYR A 144 -4.87 3.82 9.86
N TYR A 145 -5.14 4.44 8.71
CA TYR A 145 -6.21 5.42 8.58
C TYR A 145 -7.29 4.87 7.67
N ASP A 146 -8.51 4.75 8.17
CA ASP A 146 -9.64 4.24 7.40
C ASP A 146 -10.43 5.40 6.74
N LEU A 147 -10.08 5.71 5.49
CA LEU A 147 -10.85 6.62 4.63
C LEU A 147 -11.81 5.84 3.71
N ARG A 148 -12.25 4.65 4.13
CA ARG A 148 -13.07 3.74 3.31
C ARG A 148 -14.41 3.45 3.95
N THR A 149 -14.39 2.99 5.19
CA THR A 149 -15.58 2.57 5.94
C THR A 149 -16.46 3.78 6.24
N ASN A 150 -17.78 3.61 6.05
CA ASN A 150 -18.81 4.65 6.22
C ASN A 150 -18.56 5.93 5.39
N MET A 151 -17.82 5.82 4.28
CA MET A 151 -17.67 6.92 3.31
C MET A 151 -18.70 6.80 2.19
N PRO A 152 -19.15 7.92 1.60
CA PRO A 152 -20.00 7.87 0.42
C PRO A 152 -19.29 7.14 -0.73
N SER A 153 -20.07 6.52 -1.61
CA SER A 153 -19.51 6.04 -2.87
C SER A 153 -19.10 7.23 -3.73
N PHE A 154 -17.83 7.27 -4.12
CA PHE A 154 -17.31 8.33 -4.97
C PHE A 154 -17.52 8.02 -6.45
N GLY A 155 -17.58 9.08 -7.26
CA GLY A 155 -17.77 8.97 -8.70
C GLY A 155 -18.00 10.32 -9.35
N LYS A 156 -18.56 10.33 -10.56
CA LYS A 156 -18.78 11.58 -11.31
C LYS A 156 -19.68 12.59 -10.58
N THR A 157 -20.66 12.11 -9.82
CA THR A 157 -21.64 12.94 -9.10
C THR A 157 -21.23 13.25 -7.66
N SER A 158 -20.27 12.53 -7.11
CA SER A 158 -19.72 12.73 -5.76
C SER A 158 -18.19 12.62 -5.87
N PRO A 159 -17.51 13.70 -6.29
CA PRO A 159 -16.08 13.66 -6.57
C PRO A 159 -15.28 13.56 -5.27
N LEU A 160 -14.19 12.78 -5.31
CA LEU A 160 -13.19 12.82 -4.27
C LEU A 160 -12.45 14.15 -4.34
N SER A 161 -12.29 14.80 -3.19
CA SER A 161 -11.70 16.13 -3.07
C SER A 161 -10.63 16.16 -1.97
N LYS A 162 -9.86 17.26 -1.90
CA LYS A 162 -8.78 17.41 -0.93
C LYS A 162 -9.28 17.44 0.52
N GLU A 163 -10.47 18.00 0.72
CA GLU A 163 -11.11 18.15 2.03
C GLU A 163 -11.30 16.80 2.72
N HIS A 164 -11.52 15.72 1.95
CA HIS A 164 -11.63 14.35 2.49
C HIS A 164 -10.31 13.83 3.12
N PHE A 165 -9.17 14.42 2.76
CA PHE A 165 -7.85 14.03 3.27
C PHE A 165 -7.32 14.95 4.37
N GLU A 166 -8.00 16.06 4.68
CA GLU A 166 -7.49 17.09 5.60
C GLU A 166 -7.16 16.54 6.99
N GLU A 167 -8.03 15.69 7.57
CA GLU A 167 -7.75 15.07 8.86
C GLU A 167 -6.53 14.15 8.81
N PHE A 168 -6.45 13.31 7.77
CA PHE A 168 -5.32 12.40 7.55
C PHE A 168 -4.00 13.17 7.42
N GLU A 169 -3.96 14.20 6.58
CA GLU A 169 -2.76 15.01 6.34
C GLU A 169 -2.35 15.79 7.59
N ARG A 170 -3.32 16.41 8.28
CA ARG A 170 -3.07 17.20 9.49
C ARG A 170 -2.49 16.36 10.63
N SER A 171 -2.92 15.11 10.78
CA SER A 171 -2.49 14.20 11.85
C SER A 171 -1.37 13.24 11.45
N PHE A 172 -0.94 13.21 10.18
CA PHE A 172 -0.03 12.22 9.61
C PHE A 172 1.28 12.04 10.40
N GLU A 173 1.83 13.10 10.98
CA GLU A 173 3.06 13.05 11.78
C GLU A 173 2.83 13.14 13.30
N LYS A 174 1.60 13.40 13.75
CA LYS A 174 1.29 13.69 15.16
C LYS A 174 0.68 12.48 15.86
N ARG A 175 1.49 11.74 16.62
CA ARG A 175 1.04 10.53 17.34
C ARG A 175 -0.14 10.82 18.27
N GLU A 176 -0.02 11.86 19.10
CA GLU A 176 -1.04 12.27 20.07
C GLU A 176 -2.39 12.56 19.39
N GLU A 177 -2.37 13.18 18.22
CA GLU A 177 -3.59 13.45 17.46
C GLU A 177 -4.22 12.14 16.93
N LYS A 178 -3.42 11.24 16.36
CA LYS A 178 -3.91 9.94 15.88
C LYS A 178 -4.58 9.11 16.98
N GLU A 179 -4.03 9.12 18.18
CA GLU A 179 -4.57 8.37 19.34
C GLU A 179 -5.96 8.87 19.76
N THR A 180 -6.35 10.09 19.39
CA THR A 180 -7.66 10.68 19.71
C THR A 180 -8.71 10.56 18.60
N LEU A 181 -8.30 10.17 17.38
CA LEU A 181 -9.15 10.21 16.19
C LEU A 181 -9.67 8.81 15.83
N GLU A 182 -10.99 8.69 15.65
CA GLU A 182 -11.67 7.40 15.45
C GLU A 182 -11.23 6.62 14.20
N ARG A 183 -10.81 7.34 13.13
CA ARG A 183 -10.37 6.72 11.88
C ARG A 183 -8.93 6.20 11.93
N TRP A 184 -8.17 6.52 12.98
CA TRP A 184 -6.83 6.01 13.19
C TRP A 184 -6.84 4.78 14.09
N THR A 185 -6.04 3.77 13.73
CA THR A 185 -5.84 2.59 14.56
C THR A 185 -4.38 2.18 14.50
N LEU A 186 -3.77 1.99 15.67
CA LEU A 186 -2.40 1.49 15.78
C LEU A 186 -2.41 -0.03 15.93
N VAL A 187 -1.65 -0.72 15.09
CA VAL A 187 -1.52 -2.18 15.13
C VAL A 187 -0.07 -2.55 15.36
N SER A 188 0.16 -3.43 16.33
CA SER A 188 1.49 -3.94 16.65
C SER A 188 1.95 -5.04 15.69
N MET A 189 3.27 -5.23 15.57
CA MET A 189 3.82 -6.40 14.85
C MET A 189 3.36 -7.73 15.45
N GLU A 190 3.08 -7.81 16.76
CA GLU A 190 2.56 -9.02 17.38
C GLU A 190 1.18 -9.41 16.83
N GLU A 191 0.29 -8.43 16.63
CA GLU A 191 -1.02 -8.64 16.03
C GLU A 191 -0.91 -9.03 14.55
N ILE A 192 0.00 -8.40 13.81
CA ILE A 192 0.28 -8.74 12.42
C ILE A 192 0.79 -10.18 12.30
N VAL A 193 1.67 -10.61 13.19
CA VAL A 193 2.16 -12.00 13.25
C VAL A 193 1.02 -12.97 13.56
N LYS A 194 0.14 -12.67 14.52
CA LYS A 194 -1.07 -13.47 14.82
C LYS A 194 -2.02 -13.58 13.64
N LYS A 195 -1.95 -12.64 12.68
CA LYS A 195 -2.73 -12.63 11.43
C LYS A 195 -1.92 -13.15 10.24
N GLU A 196 -0.88 -13.94 10.48
CA GLU A 196 -0.05 -14.56 9.44
C GLU A 196 0.54 -13.53 8.47
N TYR A 197 0.92 -12.36 8.99
CA TYR A 197 1.41 -11.21 8.23
C TYR A 197 0.42 -10.65 7.20
N SER A 198 -0.90 -10.87 7.39
CA SER A 198 -1.91 -10.10 6.69
C SER A 198 -1.91 -8.65 7.19
N LEU A 199 -1.98 -7.70 6.25
CA LEU A 199 -2.15 -6.27 6.51
C LEU A 199 -3.60 -5.82 6.25
N ASP A 200 -4.50 -6.73 5.86
CA ASP A 200 -5.93 -6.46 5.81
C ASP A 200 -6.59 -6.90 7.13
N LEU A 201 -6.82 -5.92 8.02
CA LEU A 201 -7.15 -6.19 9.42
C LEU A 201 -8.60 -5.85 9.82
N GLY A 202 -9.40 -5.27 8.91
CA GLY A 202 -10.83 -5.01 9.16
C GLY A 202 -11.11 -4.21 10.44
N LEU A 203 -10.51 -3.03 10.57
CA LEU A 203 -10.34 -2.32 11.84
C LEU A 203 -11.60 -1.58 12.35
N ILE A 204 -12.48 -1.14 11.44
CA ILE A 204 -13.74 -0.47 11.78
C ILE A 204 -14.91 -1.35 11.32
N LYS A 205 -15.96 -1.47 12.15
CA LYS A 205 -17.20 -2.15 11.78
C LYS A 205 -17.99 -1.31 10.79
N ASP A 206 -18.40 -1.94 9.70
CA ASP A 206 -19.24 -1.33 8.67
C ASP A 206 -20.71 -1.34 9.13
N GLU A 207 -21.34 -0.17 9.22
CA GLU A 207 -22.73 -0.01 9.68
C GLU A 207 -23.74 -0.66 8.72
N SER A 208 -23.36 -0.91 7.46
CA SER A 208 -24.20 -1.60 6.48
C SER A 208 -24.21 -3.12 6.65
N VAL A 209 -23.30 -3.68 7.46
CA VAL A 209 -23.27 -5.11 7.77
C VAL A 209 -24.21 -5.37 8.94
N ILE A 210 -25.46 -5.74 8.62
CA ILE A 210 -26.41 -6.23 9.63
C ILE A 210 -25.81 -7.50 10.25
N ASP A 211 -25.60 -7.46 11.57
CA ASP A 211 -24.99 -8.53 12.34
C ASP A 211 -25.86 -9.80 12.28
N SER A 212 -25.44 -10.78 11.47
CA SER A 212 -26.14 -12.06 11.33
C SER A 212 -26.13 -12.91 12.60
N GLU A 213 -25.34 -12.52 13.62
CA GLU A 213 -25.28 -13.25 14.90
C GLU A 213 -26.47 -12.98 15.83
N ASN A 214 -27.26 -11.91 15.59
CA ASN A 214 -28.44 -11.61 16.41
C ASN A 214 -29.71 -12.43 16.09
N TYR A 215 -29.67 -13.34 15.10
CA TYR A 215 -30.80 -14.21 14.76
C TYR A 215 -30.72 -15.64 15.31
N ARG A 216 -29.73 -15.95 16.17
CA ARG A 216 -29.56 -17.33 16.72
C ARG A 216 -30.16 -17.60 18.09
N ILE A 217 -30.96 -16.69 18.66
CA ILE A 217 -31.72 -16.94 19.88
C ILE A 217 -33.18 -16.58 19.61
N LEU A 218 -33.94 -17.52 19.06
CA LEU A 218 -35.41 -17.63 19.15
C LEU A 218 -35.86 -18.92 18.42
N LEU A 219 -35.36 -20.07 18.88
CA LEU A 219 -36.03 -21.38 18.75
C LEU A 219 -35.71 -22.21 19.99
#